data_AF-A0A7C7Y3G5-F1
#
_entry.id   AF-A0A7C7Y3G5-F1
#
_cell.length_a   1.000
_cell.length_b   1.000
_cell.length_c   1.000
_cell.angle_alpha   90.00
_cell.angle_beta   90.00
_cell.angle_gamma   90.00
#
_symmetry.space_group_name_H-M   'P 1'
#
loop_
_entity.id
_entity.type
_entity.pdbx_description
1 polymer ?
#
loop_
_entity_poly.entity_id
_entity_poly.type
_entity_poly.pdbx_seq_one_letter_code
_entity_poly.pdbx_strand_id
1 'polypeptide(L)'
;MARITIEDCIHAVPNRFHLVQMAATRAKQLKRGATALVQAETNKAVVIALREIAAGHVKPGERILDPLEEGEAVSSLADEAVVEAEAIAPVEDEPGDLS
;
A
#
# COMPACT_ATOMS: atom_id res chain seq x y z
N MET A 1 22.90 8.07 5.28
CA MET A 1 21.51 8.07 4.77
C MET A 1 21.48 7.13 3.57
N ALA A 2 21.24 5.84 3.78
CA ALA A 2 21.30 4.90 2.65
C ALA A 2 20.06 5.08 1.76
N ARG A 3 20.33 5.21 0.47
CA ARG A 3 19.37 5.53 -0.60
C ARG A 3 18.60 4.25 -0.95
N ILE A 4 17.29 4.27 -0.77
CA ILE A 4 16.34 3.28 -1.31
C ILE A 4 15.57 3.98 -2.42
N THR A 5 15.32 3.32 -3.55
CA THR A 5 14.49 3.90 -4.61
C THR A 5 13.17 3.15 -4.77
N ILE A 6 12.24 3.76 -5.50
CA ILE A 6 10.90 3.20 -5.70
C ILE A 6 10.99 1.99 -6.64
N GLU A 7 11.94 2.02 -7.58
CA GLU A 7 12.18 0.94 -8.54
C GLU A 7 12.50 -0.37 -7.82
N ASP A 8 13.34 -0.34 -6.77
CA ASP A 8 13.67 -1.50 -5.93
C ASP A 8 12.40 -2.13 -5.31
N CYS A 9 11.47 -1.29 -4.88
CA CYS A 9 10.23 -1.73 -4.24
C CYS A 9 9.22 -2.29 -5.26
N ILE A 10 9.17 -1.71 -6.46
CA ILE A 10 8.25 -2.14 -7.53
C ILE A 10 8.64 -3.51 -8.09
N HIS A 11 9.94 -3.85 -8.09
CA HIS A 11 10.39 -5.20 -8.46
C HIS A 11 9.84 -6.29 -7.53
N ALA A 12 9.66 -5.97 -6.24
CA ALA A 12 9.07 -6.89 -5.27
C ALA A 12 7.53 -6.84 -5.26
N VAL A 13 6.94 -5.65 -5.39
CA VAL A 13 5.49 -5.42 -5.37
C VAL A 13 5.11 -4.51 -6.55
N PRO A 14 4.64 -5.07 -7.67
CA PRO A 14 4.39 -4.29 -8.90
C PRO A 14 3.23 -3.30 -8.75
N ASN A 15 2.27 -3.59 -7.86
CA ASN A 15 1.16 -2.69 -7.57
C ASN A 15 1.57 -1.62 -6.56
N ARG A 16 1.59 -0.36 -7.02
CA ARG A 16 1.99 0.80 -6.21
C ARG A 16 1.05 1.08 -5.04
N PHE A 17 -0.26 0.89 -5.19
CA PHE A 17 -1.21 1.09 -4.10
C PHE A 17 -1.00 0.04 -3.01
N HIS A 18 -0.80 -1.21 -3.43
CA HIS A 18 -0.52 -2.30 -2.51
C HIS A 18 0.82 -2.10 -1.79
N LEU A 19 1.86 -1.64 -2.50
CA LEU A 19 3.14 -1.27 -1.91
C LEU A 19 2.99 -0.21 -0.81
N VAL A 20 2.23 0.85 -1.06
CA VAL A 20 1.98 1.92 -0.08
C VAL A 20 1.25 1.37 1.15
N GLN A 21 0.21 0.56 0.94
CA GLN A 21 -0.54 -0.07 2.04
C GLN A 21 0.35 -0.98 2.88
N MET A 22 1.14 -1.86 2.26
CA MET A 22 2.08 -2.75 2.94
C MET A 22 3.13 -1.98 3.73
N ALA A 23 3.75 -0.97 3.12
CA ALA A 23 4.76 -0.14 3.77
C ALA A 23 4.17 0.63 4.97
N ALA A 24 2.94 1.13 4.86
CA ALA A 24 2.26 1.82 5.95
C ALA A 24 1.95 0.88 7.11
N THR A 25 1.40 -0.30 6.83
CA THR A 25 1.13 -1.33 7.85
C THR A 25 2.43 -1.74 8.54
N ARG A 26 3.45 -2.11 7.78
CA ARG A 26 4.74 -2.53 8.35
C ARG A 26 5.42 -1.42 9.14
N ALA A 27 5.36 -0.17 8.70
CA ALA A 27 5.90 0.96 9.45
C ALA A 27 5.19 1.17 10.79
N LYS A 28 3.88 0.90 10.90
CA LYS A 28 3.16 0.93 12.18
C LYS A 28 3.68 -0.16 13.12
N GLN A 29 3.93 -1.36 12.62
CA GLN A 29 4.51 -2.47 13.41
C GLN A 29 5.87 -2.07 14.00
N LEU A 30 6.75 -1.54 13.15
CA LEU A 30 8.07 -1.07 13.58
C LEU A 30 7.98 0.06 14.62
N LYS A 31 7.00 0.96 14.48
CA LYS A 31 6.73 1.99 15.50
C LYS A 31 6.22 1.43 16.83
N ARG A 32 5.47 0.32 16.79
CA ARG A 32 5.00 -0.40 17.98
C ARG A 32 6.09 -1.25 18.65
N GLY A 33 7.31 -1.27 18.11
CA GLY A 33 8.44 -2.02 18.65
C GLY A 33 8.64 -3.39 18.02
N ALA A 34 8.01 -3.68 16.86
CA ALA A 34 8.33 -4.88 16.11
C ALA A 34 9.81 -4.89 15.70
N THR A 35 10.39 -6.09 15.64
CA THR A 35 11.79 -6.26 15.26
C THR A 35 11.98 -5.96 13.78
N ALA A 36 12.95 -5.10 13.46
CA ALA A 36 13.38 -4.84 12.09
C ALA A 36 14.18 -6.03 11.55
N LEU A 37 13.84 -6.47 10.34
CA LEU A 37 14.49 -7.59 9.65
C LEU A 37 15.71 -7.15 8.84
N VAL A 38 15.85 -5.84 8.64
CA VAL A 38 17.00 -5.21 7.98
C VAL A 38 17.73 -4.31 8.97
N GLN A 39 19.00 -4.03 8.66
CA GLN A 39 19.84 -3.19 9.50
C GLN A 39 19.22 -1.81 9.71
N ALA A 40 18.78 -1.55 10.94
CA ALA A 40 18.22 -0.29 11.38
C ALA A 40 19.35 0.72 11.65
N GLU A 41 20.05 1.14 10.59
CA GLU A 41 20.71 2.46 10.63
C GLU A 41 19.64 3.51 10.97
N THR A 42 20.02 4.63 11.60
CA THR A 42 19.17 5.75 12.10
C THR A 42 18.16 6.30 11.07
N ASN A 43 17.17 5.49 10.71
CA ASN A 43 16.20 5.70 9.65
C ASN A 43 14.80 5.64 10.24
N LYS A 44 13.89 6.38 9.61
CA LYS A 44 12.47 6.35 9.98
C LYS A 44 11.88 4.96 9.69
N ALA A 45 10.91 4.54 10.49
CA ALA A 45 10.22 3.24 10.34
C ALA A 45 9.71 2.98 8.90
N VAL A 46 9.27 4.03 8.19
CA VAL A 46 8.82 3.93 6.79
C VAL A 46 9.95 3.50 5.85
N VAL A 47 11.17 4.01 6.06
CA VAL A 47 12.34 3.67 5.23
C VAL A 47 12.78 2.24 5.50
N ILE A 48 12.72 1.81 6.77
CA ILE A 48 13.01 0.43 7.16
C ILE A 48 12.00 -0.52 6.52
N ALA A 49 10.70 -0.21 6.60
CA ALA A 49 9.64 -1.00 5.96
C ALA A 49 9.84 -1.15 4.43
N LEU A 50 10.15 -0.06 3.73
CA LEU A 50 10.42 -0.11 2.29
C LEU A 50 11.66 -0.96 1.95
N ARG A 51 12.70 -0.93 2.80
CA ARG A 51 13.88 -1.79 2.65
C ARG A 51 13.54 -3.26 2.88
N GLU A 52 12.71 -3.58 3.86
CA GLU A 52 12.27 -4.96 4.11
C GLU A 52 11.46 -5.49 2.92
N ILE A 53 10.63 -4.65 2.30
CA ILE A 53 9.86 -5.00 1.09
C ILE A 53 10.80 -5.20 -0.10
N ALA A 54 11.74 -4.27 -0.34
CA ALA A 54 12.71 -4.39 -1.43
C ALA A 54 13.65 -5.61 -1.27
N ALA A 55 14.00 -5.97 -0.04
CA ALA A 55 14.78 -7.18 0.27
C ALA A 55 13.93 -8.47 0.21
N GLY A 56 12.62 -8.38 0.02
CA GLY A 56 11.72 -9.53 -0.05
C GLY A 56 11.44 -10.20 1.29
N HIS A 57 11.73 -9.54 2.41
CA HIS A 57 11.40 -10.01 3.76
C HIS A 57 9.91 -9.83 4.10
N VAL A 58 9.25 -8.89 3.44
CA VAL A 58 7.81 -8.62 3.58
C VAL A 58 7.14 -8.83 2.23
N LYS A 59 6.29 -9.85 2.12
CA LYS A 59 5.70 -10.30 0.85
C LYS A 59 4.19 -10.06 0.79
N PRO A 60 3.64 -9.79 -0.41
CA PRO A 60 2.20 -9.75 -0.64
C PRO A 60 1.52 -11.06 -0.20
N GLY A 61 0.43 -10.96 0.56
CA GLY A 61 -0.37 -12.13 0.98
C GLY A 61 0.10 -12.83 2.25
N GLU A 62 1.27 -12.48 2.78
CA GLU A 62 1.71 -12.97 4.09
C GLU A 62 1.15 -12.04 5.17
N ARG A 63 0.17 -12.53 5.94
CA ARG A 63 -0.30 -11.83 7.13
C ARG A 63 0.84 -11.84 8.14
N ILE A 64 1.48 -10.68 8.31
CA ILE A 64 2.36 -10.46 9.47
C ILE A 64 1.43 -10.35 10.67
N LEU A 65 1.15 -11.48 11.31
CA LEU A 65 0.39 -11.57 12.54
C LEU A 65 1.19 -10.81 13.61
N ASP A 66 0.73 -9.63 13.99
CA ASP A 66 1.30 -8.90 15.12
C ASP A 66 0.77 -9.55 16.40
N PRO A 67 1.62 -10.12 17.28
CA PRO A 67 1.17 -10.73 18.52
C PRO A 67 0.49 -9.75 19.50
N LEU A 68 0.47 -8.46 19.17
CA LEU A 68 -0.08 -7.37 19.98
C LEU A 68 -1.42 -6.84 19.42
N GLU A 69 -2.08 -7.58 18.51
CA GLU A 69 -3.41 -7.23 17.96
C GLU A 69 -4.59 -7.38 18.96
N GLU A 70 -4.32 -7.59 20.24
CA GLU A 70 -5.33 -7.53 21.30
C GLU A 70 -5.66 -6.06 21.65
N GLY A 71 -6.32 -5.30 20.76
CA GLY A 71 -6.92 -4.03 21.22
C GLY A 71 -7.16 -2.89 20.22
N GLU A 72 -6.85 -3.04 18.93
CA GLU A 72 -7.31 -2.06 17.93
C GLU A 72 -8.29 -2.74 16.99
N ALA A 73 -9.58 -2.58 17.30
CA ALA A 73 -10.67 -2.92 16.40
C ALA A 73 -10.44 -2.24 15.05
N VAL A 74 -9.98 -2.99 14.06
CA VAL A 74 -10.05 -2.62 12.64
C VAL A 74 -11.50 -2.72 12.17
N SER A 75 -12.37 -1.94 12.80
CA SER A 75 -13.64 -1.56 12.21
C SER A 75 -13.33 -0.53 11.12
N SER A 76 -13.65 -0.86 9.86
CA SER A 76 -13.97 0.06 8.74
C SER A 76 -13.15 0.06 7.44
N LEU A 77 -12.19 -0.84 7.17
CA LEU A 77 -11.50 -0.79 5.84
C LEU A 77 -11.35 -2.14 5.13
N ALA A 78 -12.38 -2.98 5.23
CA ALA A 78 -12.72 -3.94 4.18
C ALA A 78 -13.99 -3.42 3.48
N ASP A 79 -13.95 -2.18 2.99
CA ASP A 79 -15.03 -1.60 2.20
C ASP A 79 -14.78 -1.98 0.74
N GLU A 80 -15.56 -2.97 0.29
CA GLU A 80 -16.21 -3.02 -1.02
C GLU A 80 -15.28 -2.85 -2.24
N ALA A 81 -14.93 -3.98 -2.86
CA ALA A 81 -14.54 -4.01 -4.27
C ALA A 81 -15.78 -3.68 -5.14
N VAL A 82 -16.18 -2.40 -5.18
CA VAL A 82 -17.05 -1.87 -6.24
C VAL A 82 -16.17 -1.49 -7.41
N VAL A 83 -16.02 -2.41 -8.35
CA VAL A 83 -15.61 -2.08 -9.73
C VAL A 83 -16.76 -2.46 -10.65
N GLU A 84 -17.87 -1.72 -10.56
CA GLU A 84 -18.79 -1.62 -11.70
C GLU A 84 -18.20 -0.63 -12.71
N ALA A 85 -17.96 -1.16 -13.90
CA ALA A 85 -17.45 -0.46 -15.05
C ALA A 85 -18.52 0.43 -15.71
N GLU A 86 -18.04 1.46 -16.41
CA GLU A 86 -18.66 2.18 -17.52
C GLU A 86 -19.99 2.92 -17.32
N ALA A 87 -19.90 4.26 -17.35
CA ALA A 87 -20.88 5.11 -18.02
C ALA A 87 -20.21 6.39 -18.53
N ILE A 88 -19.64 6.33 -19.73
CA ILE A 88 -19.47 7.54 -20.57
C ILE A 88 -20.82 7.73 -21.26
N ALA A 89 -21.59 8.73 -20.83
CA ALA A 89 -22.85 9.10 -21.48
C ALA A 89 -22.57 9.57 -22.92
N PRO A 90 -23.40 9.19 -23.91
CA PRO A 90 -23.30 9.75 -25.25
C PRO A 90 -23.73 11.22 -25.21
N VAL A 91 -22.87 12.10 -25.71
CA VAL A 91 -23.23 13.48 -26.05
C VAL A 91 -24.11 13.38 -27.30
N GLU A 92 -25.41 13.55 -27.14
CA GLU A 92 -26.34 13.75 -28.25
C GLU A 92 -26.06 15.13 -28.86
N ASP A 93 -25.23 15.15 -29.89
CA ASP A 93 -25.10 16.24 -30.84
C ASP A 93 -26.01 15.89 -32.01
N GLU A 94 -27.14 16.59 -32.16
CA GLU A 94 -27.81 16.68 -33.46
C GLU A 94 -28.39 18.09 -33.63
N PRO A 95 -28.31 18.63 -34.86
CA PRO A 95 -28.27 20.04 -35.16
C PRO A 95 -29.67 20.66 -35.27
N GLY A 96 -29.73 21.98 -35.20
CA GLY A 96 -30.96 22.73 -35.37
C GLY A 96 -31.61 22.50 -36.73
N ASP A 97 -32.93 22.66 -36.76
CA ASP A 97 -33.57 23.25 -37.92
C ASP A 97 -34.59 24.31 -37.47
N LEU A 98 -34.50 25.42 -38.17
CA LEU A 98 -35.30 26.62 -38.08
C LEU A 98 -36.57 26.38 -38.90
N SER A 99 -37.75 26.57 -38.30
CA SER A 99 -38.96 27.03 -39.00
C SER A 99 -40.00 27.54 -38.00
#